data_AF-D2HXR4-F1
#
_entry.id   AF-D2HXR4-F1
#
_cell.length_a   1.000
_cell.length_b   1.000
_cell.length_c   1.000
_cell.angle_alpha   90.00
_cell.angle_beta   90.00
_cell.angle_gamma   90.00
#
_symmetry.space_group_name_H-M   'P 1'
#
loop_
_entity.id
_entity.type
_entity.pdbx_description
1 polymer ?
#
loop_
_entity_poly.entity_id
_entity_poly.type
_entity_poly.pdbx_seq_one_letter_code
_entity_poly.pdbx_strand_id
1 'polypeptide(L)'
;LKCLKPKGFCLIAMKLIRAFEDLLKEQHYVHLKDRVFFAGLARCLQSGPVGARVWEGLKVLKTGHVMLRETSPADSKPGTIRGDFCTRAGGNIIHGCDSSEGAGKETGLWFGP
;
A
#
# COMPACT_ATOMS: atom_id res chain seq x y z
N LEU A 1 -4.04 -4.73 -9.72
CA LEU A 1 -4.45 -6.16 -9.64
C LEU A 1 -3.93 -6.98 -10.81
N LYS A 2 -4.24 -6.60 -12.06
CA LYS A 2 -3.82 -7.32 -13.26
C LYS A 2 -2.30 -7.30 -13.51
N CYS A 3 -1.57 -6.37 -12.88
CA CYS A 3 -0.15 -6.17 -13.16
C CYS A 3 0.78 -7.16 -12.43
N LEU A 4 0.39 -7.69 -11.25
CA LEU A 4 1.28 -8.50 -10.39
C LEU A 4 1.28 -9.99 -10.76
N LYS A 5 0.11 -10.56 -11.09
CA LYS A 5 0.00 -11.97 -11.52
C LYS A 5 0.86 -12.32 -12.76
N PRO A 6 0.89 -11.49 -13.82
CA PRO A 6 1.72 -11.76 -15.00
C PRO A 6 3.23 -11.71 -14.73
N LYS A 7 3.68 -11.25 -13.56
CA LYS A 7 5.09 -11.27 -13.14
C LYS A 7 5.48 -12.55 -12.41
N GLY A 8 4.58 -13.53 -12.32
CA GLY A 8 4.80 -14.78 -11.61
C GLY A 8 4.60 -14.68 -10.10
N PHE A 9 3.97 -13.60 -9.62
CA PHE A 9 3.66 -13.47 -8.19
C PHE A 9 2.38 -14.21 -7.82
N CYS A 10 2.45 -14.93 -6.71
CA CYS A 10 1.30 -15.60 -6.11
C CYS A 10 0.61 -14.66 -5.12
N LEU A 11 -0.72 -14.61 -5.16
CA LEU A 11 -1.51 -13.94 -4.14
C LEU A 11 -1.80 -14.97 -3.04
N ILE A 12 -1.14 -14.86 -1.91
CA ILE A 12 -1.24 -15.87 -0.83
C ILE A 12 -2.26 -15.49 0.25
N ALA A 13 -2.59 -14.20 0.38
CA ALA A 13 -3.68 -13.74 1.24
C ALA A 13 -4.31 -12.46 0.70
N MET A 14 -5.62 -12.29 0.92
CA MET A 14 -6.34 -11.07 0.59
C MET A 14 -7.53 -10.88 1.53
N LYS A 15 -7.75 -9.65 2.00
CA LYS A 15 -8.88 -9.28 2.85
C LYS A 15 -9.37 -7.88 2.47
N LEU A 16 -10.68 -7.69 2.53
CA LEU A 16 -11.31 -6.37 2.48
C LEU A 16 -11.61 -5.96 3.93
N ILE A 17 -11.03 -4.86 4.40
CA ILE A 17 -11.08 -4.45 5.81
C ILE A 17 -11.29 -2.94 5.93
N ARG A 18 -11.93 -2.50 7.00
CA ARG A 18 -12.03 -1.06 7.32
C ARG A 18 -10.82 -0.65 8.16
N ALA A 19 -10.05 0.31 7.67
CA ALA A 19 -8.90 0.84 8.37
C ALA A 19 -9.33 1.97 9.32
N PHE A 20 -9.40 1.70 10.63
CA PHE A 20 -9.73 2.71 11.63
C PHE A 20 -8.55 3.64 11.93
N GLU A 21 -8.81 4.86 12.39
CA GLU A 21 -7.77 5.87 12.63
C GLU A 21 -6.70 5.39 13.60
N ASP A 22 -7.11 4.80 14.72
CA ASP A 22 -6.19 4.32 15.76
C ASP A 22 -5.24 3.25 15.21
N LEU A 23 -5.73 2.33 14.37
CA LEU A 23 -4.90 1.32 13.70
C LEU A 23 -3.84 2.00 12.81
N LEU A 24 -4.24 3.02 12.06
CA LEU A 24 -3.34 3.75 11.17
C LEU A 24 -2.33 4.58 11.96
N LYS A 25 -2.76 5.27 13.02
CA LYS A 25 -1.95 6.23 13.78
C LYS A 25 -1.00 5.55 14.76
N GLU A 26 -1.49 4.53 15.45
CA GLU A 26 -0.77 3.89 16.56
C GLU A 26 -0.03 2.61 16.13
N GLN A 27 -0.29 2.07 14.93
CA GLN A 27 0.36 0.83 14.48
C GLN A 27 0.96 0.92 13.07
N HIS A 28 0.17 1.22 12.03
CA HIS A 28 0.65 1.12 10.65
C HIS A 28 1.55 2.29 10.20
N TYR A 29 1.14 3.53 10.48
CA TYR A 29 1.82 4.77 10.08
C TYR A 29 2.33 5.57 11.29
N VAL A 30 2.78 4.89 12.35
CA VAL A 30 3.33 5.54 13.56
C VAL A 30 4.39 6.58 13.24
N HIS A 31 5.27 6.27 12.27
CA HIS A 31 6.35 7.16 11.82
C HIS A 31 5.86 8.42 11.07
N LEU A 32 4.57 8.47 10.68
CA LEU A 32 3.96 9.60 9.98
C LEU A 32 2.93 10.33 10.83
N LYS A 33 2.58 9.85 12.03
CA LYS A 33 1.44 10.37 12.81
C LYS A 33 1.50 11.87 13.09
N ASP A 34 2.71 12.42 13.24
CA ASP A 34 2.95 13.84 13.53
C ASP A 34 3.18 14.69 12.26
N ARG A 35 3.07 14.09 11.07
CA ARG A 35 3.22 14.82 9.80
C ARG A 35 1.94 15.58 9.47
N VAL A 36 2.09 16.81 9.00
CA VAL A 36 0.97 17.71 8.63
C VAL A 36 -0.03 17.09 7.63
N PHE A 37 0.40 16.14 6.81
CA PHE A 37 -0.44 15.47 5.82
C PHE A 37 -1.14 14.20 6.34
N PHE A 38 -0.85 13.74 7.56
CA PHE A 38 -1.36 12.47 8.10
C PHE A 38 -2.88 12.44 8.18
N ALA A 39 -3.51 13.51 8.67
CA ALA A 39 -4.96 13.60 8.77
C ALA A 39 -5.65 13.41 7.40
N GLY A 40 -5.06 13.96 6.33
CA GLY A 40 -5.54 13.75 4.96
C GLY A 40 -5.37 12.31 4.49
N LEU A 41 -4.23 11.69 4.79
CA LEU A 41 -3.94 10.29 4.48
C LEU A 41 -4.92 9.33 5.17
N ALA A 42 -5.14 9.51 6.48
CA ALA A 42 -6.06 8.68 7.26
C ALA A 42 -7.50 8.80 6.74
N ARG A 43 -7.97 10.03 6.48
CA ARG A 43 -9.29 10.27 5.90
C ARG A 43 -9.45 9.61 4.52
N CYS A 44 -8.40 9.63 3.70
CA CYS A 44 -8.42 8.95 2.40
C CYS A 44 -8.61 7.43 2.56
N LEU A 45 -7.85 6.79 3.46
CA LEU A 45 -7.95 5.36 3.73
C LEU A 45 -9.27 4.95 4.38
N GLN A 46 -9.90 5.86 5.13
CA GLN A 46 -11.20 5.63 5.78
C GLN A 46 -12.41 5.88 4.88
N SER A 47 -12.22 6.53 3.73
CA SER A 47 -13.30 6.84 2.78
C SER A 47 -14.02 5.59 2.25
N GLY A 48 -13.38 4.42 2.31
CA GLY A 48 -13.94 3.14 1.95
C GLY A 48 -13.15 1.99 2.58
N PRO A 49 -13.52 0.74 2.29
CA PRO A 49 -12.73 -0.40 2.73
C PRO A 49 -11.40 -0.49 1.97
N VAL A 50 -10.35 -0.89 2.67
CA VAL A 50 -9.02 -1.14 2.09
C VAL A 50 -8.89 -2.62 1.70
N GLY A 51 -8.32 -2.86 0.52
CA GLY A 51 -8.02 -4.21 0.04
C GLY A 51 -6.59 -4.63 0.41
N ALA A 52 -6.40 -5.16 1.61
CA ALA A 52 -5.12 -5.70 2.05
C ALA A 52 -4.78 -6.99 1.27
N ARG A 53 -3.52 -7.14 0.86
CA ARG A 53 -3.04 -8.31 0.09
C ARG A 53 -1.60 -8.66 0.45
N VAL A 54 -1.30 -9.95 0.44
CA VAL A 54 0.05 -10.49 0.59
C VAL A 54 0.45 -11.20 -0.70
N TRP A 55 1.57 -10.76 -1.29
CA TRP A 55 2.11 -11.31 -2.52
C TRP A 55 3.43 -12.01 -2.26
N GLU A 56 3.59 -13.19 -2.84
CA GLU A 56 4.81 -13.99 -2.76
C GLU A 56 5.45 -14.14 -4.14
N GLY A 57 6.77 -14.08 -4.18
CA GLY A 57 7.54 -14.39 -5.39
C GLY A 57 8.95 -13.82 -5.36
N LEU A 58 9.74 -14.20 -6.36
CA LEU A 58 11.13 -13.78 -6.47
C LEU A 58 11.24 -12.25 -6.63
N LYS A 59 12.01 -11.60 -5.74
CA LYS A 59 12.22 -10.13 -5.74
C LYS A 59 10.89 -9.34 -5.70
N VAL A 60 9.87 -9.87 -5.01
CA VAL A 60 8.52 -9.27 -4.95
C VAL A 60 8.53 -7.85 -4.41
N LEU A 61 9.33 -7.54 -3.39
CA LEU A 61 9.46 -6.19 -2.83
C LEU A 61 10.01 -5.21 -3.88
N LYS A 62 11.20 -5.50 -4.42
CA LYS A 62 11.85 -4.65 -5.43
C LYS A 62 10.95 -4.43 -6.65
N THR A 63 10.32 -5.49 -7.14
CA THR A 63 9.43 -5.41 -8.31
C THR A 63 8.14 -4.68 -7.98
N GLY A 64 7.57 -4.92 -6.80
CA GLY A 64 6.40 -4.20 -6.28
C GLY A 64 6.64 -2.70 -6.24
N HIS A 65 7.80 -2.26 -5.72
CA HIS A 65 8.19 -0.85 -5.74
C HIS A 65 8.21 -0.24 -7.15
N VAL A 66 8.84 -0.93 -8.11
CA VAL A 66 8.89 -0.49 -9.51
C VAL A 66 7.49 -0.36 -10.11
N MET A 67 6.56 -1.22 -9.69
CA MET A 67 5.19 -1.24 -10.19
C MET A 67 4.26 -0.21 -9.54
N LEU A 68 4.54 0.17 -8.30
CA LEU A 68 3.87 1.29 -7.63
C LEU A 68 4.30 2.61 -8.27
N ARG A 69 5.64 2.80 -8.31
CA ARG A 69 6.44 4.02 -8.53
C ARG A 69 5.85 5.31 -7.95
N GLU A 70 6.44 6.46 -8.28
CA GLU A 70 6.51 7.65 -7.43
C GLU A 70 5.28 8.03 -6.62
N THR A 71 5.52 8.48 -5.38
CA THR A 71 4.47 8.91 -4.44
C THR A 71 3.57 10.00 -5.04
N SER A 72 4.15 10.83 -5.90
CA SER A 72 3.44 11.80 -6.72
C SER A 72 2.96 11.14 -8.02
N PRO A 73 1.65 11.21 -8.34
CA PRO A 73 1.14 10.70 -9.61
C PRO A 73 1.72 11.44 -10.82
N ALA A 74 2.05 12.73 -10.69
CA ALA A 74 2.62 13.53 -11.77
C ALA A 74 4.01 13.01 -12.21
N ASP A 75 4.75 12.39 -11.29
CA ASP A 75 6.08 11.83 -11.53
C ASP A 75 6.01 10.31 -11.84
N SER A 76 4.83 9.72 -11.72
CA SER A 76 4.58 8.33 -12.08
C SER A 76 4.40 8.22 -13.59
N LYS A 77 5.31 7.51 -14.26
CA LYS A 77 5.17 7.23 -15.71
C LYS A 77 3.87 6.42 -16.02
N PRO A 78 3.49 6.26 -17.29
CA PRO A 78 2.41 5.37 -17.70
C PRO A 78 2.72 3.87 -17.52
N GLY A 79 1.73 3.06 -17.13
CA GLY A 79 1.83 1.61 -16.93
C GLY A 79 2.16 1.18 -15.49
N THR A 80 2.22 2.12 -14.54
CA THR A 80 2.31 1.80 -13.10
C THR A 80 1.03 2.12 -12.39
N ILE A 81 0.85 1.53 -11.21
CA ILE A 81 -0.41 1.66 -10.48
C ILE A 81 -0.72 3.13 -10.17
N ARG A 82 0.27 3.93 -9.76
CA ARG A 82 0.01 5.36 -9.50
C ARG A 82 -0.14 6.19 -10.77
N GLY A 83 0.58 5.89 -11.85
CA GLY A 83 0.45 6.62 -13.11
C GLY A 83 -0.86 6.35 -13.83
N ASP A 84 -1.39 5.13 -13.71
CA ASP A 84 -2.62 4.73 -14.40
C ASP A 84 -3.89 5.04 -13.59
N PHE A 85 -3.80 5.08 -12.24
CA PHE A 85 -4.99 5.18 -11.40
C PHE A 85 -5.03 6.40 -10.46
N CYS A 86 -3.89 7.02 -10.10
CA CYS A 86 -3.92 8.15 -9.18
C CYS A 86 -4.02 9.48 -9.94
N THR A 87 -4.92 10.36 -9.51
CA THR A 87 -5.15 11.67 -10.15
C THR A 87 -4.61 12.86 -9.35
N ARG A 88 -4.29 12.69 -8.06
CA ARG A 88 -3.77 13.76 -7.19
C ARG A 88 -2.77 13.24 -6.15
N ALA A 89 -1.73 14.02 -5.88
CA ALA A 89 -0.82 13.75 -4.76
C ALA A 89 -1.58 13.71 -3.42
N GLY A 90 -1.28 12.71 -2.58
CA GLY A 90 -1.98 12.47 -1.30
C GLY A 90 -3.25 11.63 -1.42
N GLY A 91 -3.72 11.35 -2.63
CA GLY A 91 -4.74 10.34 -2.93
C GLY A 91 -4.10 9.02 -3.35
N ASN A 92 -3.15 8.52 -2.55
CA ASN A 92 -2.34 7.38 -2.95
C ASN A 92 -3.18 6.11 -2.82
N ILE A 93 -3.65 5.60 -3.95
CA ILE A 93 -4.56 4.44 -4.05
C ILE A 93 -3.92 3.15 -3.53
N ILE A 94 -2.60 3.14 -3.31
CA ILE A 94 -1.86 1.95 -2.94
C ILE A 94 -0.61 2.25 -2.08
N HIS A 95 -0.44 1.40 -1.07
CA HIS A 95 0.73 1.26 -0.20
C HIS A 95 1.44 -0.07 -0.51
N GLY A 96 2.75 -0.12 -0.27
CA GLY A 96 3.54 -1.35 -0.35
C GLY A 96 4.74 -1.25 0.57
N CYS A 97 5.10 -2.37 1.18
CA CYS A 97 6.21 -2.47 2.13
C CYS A 97 7.55 -2.22 1.44
N ASP A 98 8.44 -1.50 2.12
CA ASP A 98 9.77 -1.10 1.65
C ASP A 98 10.89 -2.11 1.93
N SER A 99 10.61 -3.07 2.81
CA SER A 99 11.60 -3.99 3.37
C SER A 99 10.96 -5.32 3.74
N SER A 100 11.76 -6.38 3.81
CA SER A 100 11.29 -7.70 4.25
C SER A 100 10.81 -7.67 5.70
N GLU A 101 11.46 -6.89 6.56
CA GLU A 101 11.06 -6.70 7.95
C GLU A 101 9.71 -5.96 8.05
N GLY A 102 9.56 -4.87 7.29
CA GLY A 102 8.30 -4.13 7.19
C GLY A 102 7.17 -5.01 6.65
N ALA A 103 7.44 -5.85 5.65
CA ALA A 103 6.47 -6.78 5.10
C ALA A 103 5.97 -7.81 6.14
N GLY A 104 6.87 -8.35 6.97
CA GLY A 104 6.49 -9.23 8.07
C GLY A 104 5.59 -8.54 9.10
N LYS A 105 6.01 -7.34 9.55
CA LYS A 105 5.25 -6.52 10.51
C LYS A 105 3.86 -6.15 9.99
N GLU A 106 3.77 -5.63 8.77
CA GLU A 106 2.50 -5.26 8.16
C GLU A 106 1.61 -6.48 7.89
N THR A 107 2.17 -7.60 7.45
CA THR A 107 1.40 -8.83 7.26
C THR A 107 0.79 -9.30 8.58
N GLY A 108 1.58 -9.33 9.67
CA GLY A 108 1.07 -9.67 11.00
C GLY A 108 0.02 -8.69 11.51
N LEU A 109 0.17 -7.40 11.23
CA LEU A 109 -0.80 -6.37 11.62
C LEU A 109 -2.16 -6.55 10.92
N TRP A 110 -2.16 -6.82 9.62
CA TRP A 110 -3.38 -6.85 8.81
C TRP A 110 -4.03 -8.24 8.69
N PHE A 111 -3.26 -9.30 8.90
CA PHE A 111 -3.67 -10.70 8.74
C PHE A 111 -3.40 -11.57 9.98
N GLY A 112 -2.93 -10.97 11.08
CA GLY A 112 -2.86 -11.65 12.37
C GLY A 112 -4.24 -12.14 12.85
N PRO A 113 -4.25 -13.15 13.73
CA PRO A 113 -5.48 -13.74 14.29
C PRO A 113 -6.38 -12.73 15.00
#